data_AF-A0A5B9QY81-F1
#
_entry.id   AF-A0A5B9QY81-F1
#
_cell.length_a   1.000
_cell.length_b   1.000
_cell.length_c   1.000
_cell.angle_alpha   90.00
_cell.angle_beta   90.00
_cell.angle_gamma   90.00
#
_symmetry.space_group_name_H-M   'P 1'
#
loop_
_entity.id
_entity.type
_entity.pdbx_description
1 polymer ?
#
loop_
_entity_poly.entity_id
_entity_poly.type
_entity_poly.pdbx_seq_one_letter_code
_entity_poly.pdbx_strand_id
1 'polypeptide(L)'
;MLRQANKRRSLRLESLENRQMLAGDVGSLDITPHSQLLIELINRARENPVAEANRYGIGLNDDVPAESTISSDAKQPLAPHQALVDAAMAHSLDMLERDFFAHDTPAPNSTSPSDRAMAAGYPVGAGENIGWGGTTGSVDQIAHVYTRHERLFLSVGHRINMLYGSYREVGTGVQYGVYTAYNSTLGRNVDYNSSMATEMFGSRGGSNYFITGVAFDDSVTDDAFYTIGEAEGGLTVRAESSTGSVYETITADAGGYTLEVPEGTYTVTFVDPSTSNYVSFESIIVSGENEKVDLDTSISVWTTAAPTITTEVQLDRDLELGYSGSDSLNWGGWQEKWIYSATGDWYFITPSGDFYQWDSSNFEASPLVATLSTSNYADTSNLHSAYDRVAAEYADADTLVPRSSAVALDNRYALSISEHGDYANYLGLNERWLEADNSAWYVVRPNGDFYQWTGGSNLVWLARVDAGFHADLHTLAYASSVTSEIVSIDQTLALTTHTNNSLNWGGLNEKWILSQSNQWYYITPAGGLYQWNGGSVNNRTLIDTVDEVFYSYTDLLTDAYA
;
A
#
# COMPACT_ATOMS: atom_id res chain seq x y z
N MET A 1 -22.42 -33.29 77.45
CA MET A 1 -23.05 -32.22 76.66
C MET A 1 -22.10 -31.03 76.59
N LEU A 2 -21.38 -30.87 75.48
CA LEU A 2 -20.54 -29.70 75.20
C LEU A 2 -20.79 -29.30 73.75
N ARG A 3 -21.37 -28.11 73.56
CA ARG A 3 -21.74 -27.53 72.26
C ARG A 3 -20.47 -27.13 71.51
N GLN A 4 -20.19 -27.77 70.37
CA GLN A 4 -19.21 -27.26 69.41
C GLN A 4 -19.85 -26.16 68.57
N ALA A 5 -19.24 -24.98 68.58
CA ALA A 5 -19.64 -23.84 67.78
C ALA A 5 -19.28 -24.08 66.31
N ASN A 6 -20.30 -24.14 65.44
CA ASN A 6 -20.11 -24.08 63.99
C ASN A 6 -19.63 -22.68 63.59
N LYS A 7 -18.33 -22.50 63.39
CA LYS A 7 -17.81 -21.38 62.59
C LYS A 7 -17.97 -21.73 61.11
N ARG A 8 -19.08 -21.29 60.51
CA ARG A 8 -19.19 -21.20 59.05
C ARG A 8 -18.12 -20.21 58.58
N ARG A 9 -17.05 -20.71 57.94
CA ARG A 9 -16.19 -19.87 57.10
C ARG A 9 -16.93 -19.65 55.78
N SER A 10 -17.44 -18.44 55.58
CA SER A 10 -17.85 -17.99 54.27
C SER A 10 -16.58 -17.80 53.44
N LEU A 11 -16.45 -18.55 52.35
CA LEU A 11 -15.58 -18.15 51.25
C LEU A 11 -16.13 -16.83 50.74
N ARG A 12 -15.40 -15.73 50.97
CA ARG A 12 -15.54 -14.56 50.14
C ARG A 12 -14.77 -14.88 48.88
N LEU A 13 -15.50 -15.25 47.81
CA LEU A 13 -14.97 -15.03 46.48
C LEU A 13 -14.79 -13.52 46.37
N GLU A 14 -13.55 -13.05 46.42
CA GLU A 14 -13.23 -11.81 45.73
C GLU A 14 -13.51 -12.11 44.25
N SER A 15 -14.53 -11.45 43.70
CA SER A 15 -14.68 -11.40 42.25
C SER A 15 -13.39 -10.78 41.75
N LEU A 16 -12.56 -11.58 41.07
CA LEU A 16 -11.58 -11.01 40.15
C LEU A 16 -12.35 -10.01 39.30
N GLU A 17 -11.80 -8.80 39.18
CA GLU A 17 -12.36 -7.78 38.31
C GLU A 17 -12.70 -8.44 36.97
N ASN A 18 -13.88 -8.13 36.41
CA ASN A 18 -14.12 -8.44 35.02
C ASN A 18 -12.94 -7.84 34.27
N ARG A 19 -12.07 -8.67 33.70
CA ARG A 19 -11.34 -8.24 32.51
C ARG A 19 -12.45 -7.93 31.53
N GLN A 20 -12.83 -6.66 31.47
CA GLN A 20 -13.38 -6.12 30.25
C GLN A 20 -12.31 -6.50 29.24
N MET A 21 -12.62 -7.52 28.42
CA MET A 21 -12.10 -7.54 27.07
C MET A 21 -12.31 -6.10 26.61
N LEU A 22 -11.21 -5.36 26.50
CA LEU A 22 -11.22 -4.26 25.54
C LEU A 22 -11.78 -4.92 24.29
N ALA A 23 -12.87 -4.39 23.76
CA ALA A 23 -13.29 -4.75 22.43
C ALA A 23 -12.14 -4.31 21.53
N GLY A 24 -11.12 -5.18 21.43
CA GLY A 24 -10.00 -5.05 20.54
C GLY A 24 -10.54 -5.35 19.18
N ASP A 25 -10.37 -4.37 18.30
CA ASP A 25 -10.71 -4.32 16.89
C ASP A 25 -11.17 -5.64 16.29
N VAL A 26 -12.41 -5.60 15.77
CA VAL A 26 -12.91 -6.58 14.82
C VAL A 26 -12.00 -6.49 13.58
N GLY A 27 -10.89 -7.23 13.55
CA GLY A 27 -9.92 -7.21 12.46
C GLY A 27 -8.45 -7.44 12.82
N SER A 28 -8.03 -7.34 14.08
CA SER A 28 -6.60 -7.55 14.45
C SER A 28 -6.29 -9.01 14.77
N LEU A 29 -5.18 -9.53 14.24
CA LEU A 29 -4.62 -10.83 14.63
C LEU A 29 -3.91 -10.72 15.99
N ASP A 30 -4.33 -11.53 16.96
CA ASP A 30 -3.65 -11.71 18.26
C ASP A 30 -2.90 -13.05 18.23
N ILE A 31 -1.65 -12.99 17.77
CA ILE A 31 -0.76 -14.13 17.60
C ILE A 31 0.47 -13.93 18.46
N THR A 32 0.82 -14.92 19.27
CA THR A 32 2.06 -14.89 20.07
C THR A 32 3.29 -15.14 19.17
N PRO A 33 4.49 -14.66 19.52
CA PRO A 33 5.71 -14.94 18.76
C PRO A 33 6.00 -16.44 18.55
N HIS A 34 5.66 -17.28 19.54
CA HIS A 34 5.82 -18.74 19.43
C HIS A 34 4.83 -19.36 18.44
N SER A 35 3.60 -18.85 18.41
CA SER A 35 2.60 -19.23 17.42
C SER A 35 3.02 -18.77 16.02
N GLN A 36 3.51 -17.53 15.87
CA GLN A 36 4.00 -17.03 14.58
C GLN A 36 5.15 -17.89 14.05
N LEU A 37 6.15 -18.19 14.89
CA LEU A 37 7.24 -19.08 14.49
C LEU A 37 6.74 -20.45 14.03
N LEU A 38 5.74 -21.02 14.70
CA LEU A 38 5.15 -22.29 14.28
C LEU A 38 4.45 -22.19 12.91
N ILE A 39 3.75 -21.09 12.63
CA ILE A 39 3.15 -20.82 11.32
C ILE A 39 4.23 -20.72 10.24
N GLU A 40 5.33 -20.01 10.49
CA GLU A 40 6.43 -19.90 9.54
C GLU A 40 7.10 -21.25 9.24
N LEU A 41 7.25 -22.10 10.26
CA LEU A 41 7.76 -23.46 10.08
C LEU A 41 6.82 -24.34 9.24
N ILE A 42 5.51 -24.24 9.46
CA ILE A 42 4.49 -24.91 8.66
C ILE A 42 4.55 -24.41 7.21
N ASN A 43 4.62 -23.10 7.00
CA ASN A 43 4.66 -22.52 5.66
C ASN A 43 5.95 -22.86 4.90
N ARG A 44 7.10 -22.91 5.58
CA ARG A 44 8.35 -23.43 5.00
C ARG A 44 8.23 -24.89 4.57
N ALA A 45 7.56 -25.71 5.39
CA ALA A 45 7.29 -27.11 5.06
C ALA A 45 6.37 -27.26 3.84
N ARG A 46 5.40 -26.36 3.70
CA ARG A 46 4.45 -26.33 2.58
C ARG A 46 5.06 -25.80 1.29
N GLU A 47 5.91 -24.79 1.38
CA GLU A 47 6.65 -24.22 0.24
C GLU A 47 7.56 -25.28 -0.41
N ASN A 48 8.28 -26.07 0.39
CA ASN A 48 9.14 -27.12 -0.12
C ASN A 48 9.06 -28.41 0.71
N PRO A 49 8.05 -29.27 0.45
CA PRO A 49 7.81 -30.48 1.23
C PRO A 49 9.00 -31.46 1.22
N VAL A 50 9.69 -31.56 0.08
CA VAL A 50 10.83 -32.46 -0.08
C VAL A 50 12.03 -31.95 0.71
N ALA A 51 12.32 -30.64 0.67
CA ALA A 51 13.41 -30.07 1.45
C ALA A 51 13.16 -30.20 2.95
N GLU A 52 11.91 -30.01 3.41
CA GLU A 52 11.58 -30.16 4.83
C GLU A 52 11.69 -31.63 5.28
N ALA A 53 11.29 -32.60 4.46
CA ALA A 53 11.53 -34.01 4.76
C ALA A 53 13.03 -34.35 4.85
N ASN A 54 13.83 -33.84 3.90
CA ASN A 54 15.28 -34.00 3.91
C ASN A 54 15.93 -33.36 5.16
N ARG A 55 15.39 -32.23 5.65
CA ARG A 55 15.85 -31.57 6.87
C ARG A 55 15.81 -32.48 8.09
N TYR A 56 14.83 -33.40 8.14
CA TYR A 56 14.68 -34.37 9.22
C TYR A 56 15.17 -35.79 8.87
N GLY A 57 15.86 -35.94 7.73
CA GLY A 57 16.49 -37.20 7.34
C GLY A 57 15.52 -38.31 6.94
N ILE A 58 14.31 -37.96 6.48
CA ILE A 58 13.30 -38.91 6.01
C ILE A 58 12.90 -38.62 4.56
N GLY A 59 12.39 -39.62 3.85
CA GLY A 59 11.64 -39.42 2.62
C GLY A 59 10.28 -38.79 2.87
N LEU A 60 9.82 -37.92 1.96
CA LEU A 60 8.51 -37.25 2.05
C LEU A 60 7.35 -38.24 2.25
N ASN A 61 7.43 -39.41 1.63
CA ASN A 61 6.42 -40.45 1.68
C ASN A 61 6.84 -41.71 2.47
N ASP A 62 7.88 -41.62 3.31
CA ASP A 62 8.25 -42.73 4.19
C ASP A 62 7.09 -43.06 5.13
N ASP A 63 6.65 -44.32 5.13
CA ASP A 63 5.51 -44.84 5.90
C ASP A 63 4.14 -44.18 5.60
N VAL A 64 4.03 -43.38 4.54
CA VAL A 64 2.76 -42.79 4.08
C VAL A 64 1.94 -43.85 3.34
N PRO A 65 0.66 -44.08 3.72
CA PRO A 65 -0.22 -44.98 2.98
C PRO A 65 -0.40 -44.53 1.53
N ALA A 66 -0.50 -45.49 0.60
CA ALA A 66 -0.55 -45.20 -0.83
C ALA A 66 -1.72 -44.26 -1.23
N GLU A 67 -2.85 -44.37 -0.54
CA GLU A 67 -4.04 -43.54 -0.70
C GLU A 67 -3.88 -42.08 -0.23
N SER A 68 -2.83 -41.80 0.54
CA SER A 68 -2.55 -40.48 1.14
C SER A 68 -1.17 -39.94 0.73
N THR A 69 -0.65 -40.41 -0.40
CA THR A 69 0.66 -39.97 -0.93
C THR A 69 0.70 -38.44 -1.01
N ILE A 70 1.73 -37.86 -0.41
CA ILE A 70 1.95 -36.42 -0.39
C ILE A 70 2.67 -36.02 -1.68
N SER A 71 2.07 -35.12 -2.45
CA SER A 71 2.72 -34.53 -3.64
C SER A 71 3.92 -33.68 -3.22
N SER A 72 5.02 -33.78 -3.96
CA SER A 72 6.24 -32.97 -3.81
C SER A 72 6.09 -31.51 -4.23
N ASP A 73 5.01 -31.16 -4.93
CA ASP A 73 4.77 -29.78 -5.38
C ASP A 73 4.70 -28.82 -4.18
N ALA A 74 5.00 -27.55 -4.39
CA ALA A 74 4.71 -26.53 -3.40
C ALA A 74 3.21 -26.54 -3.05
N LYS A 75 2.88 -26.15 -1.82
CA LYS A 75 1.51 -25.92 -1.36
C LYS A 75 1.39 -24.47 -0.97
N GLN A 76 0.23 -23.86 -1.27
CA GLN A 76 -0.02 -22.48 -0.89
C GLN A 76 0.29 -22.21 0.61
N PRO A 77 0.85 -21.05 0.96
CA PRO A 77 1.04 -20.64 2.33
C PRO A 77 -0.32 -20.56 3.04
N LEU A 78 -0.34 -20.92 4.31
CA LEU A 78 -1.51 -20.78 5.15
C LEU A 78 -1.52 -19.41 5.79
N ALA A 79 -2.62 -18.70 5.62
CA ALA A 79 -2.83 -17.42 6.23
C ALA A 79 -3.36 -17.58 7.66
N PRO A 80 -2.85 -16.84 8.66
CA PRO A 80 -3.39 -16.91 10.00
C PRO A 80 -4.85 -16.47 10.05
N HIS A 81 -5.66 -17.16 10.86
CA HIS A 81 -7.06 -16.80 11.09
C HIS A 81 -7.37 -16.73 12.58
N GLN A 82 -7.90 -15.58 13.05
CA GLN A 82 -8.09 -15.36 14.49
C GLN A 82 -8.92 -16.43 15.18
N ALA A 83 -10.07 -16.84 14.61
CA ALA A 83 -10.90 -17.89 15.22
C ALA A 83 -10.17 -19.25 15.34
N LEU A 84 -9.26 -19.56 14.41
CA LEU A 84 -8.46 -20.79 14.50
C LEU A 84 -7.35 -20.64 15.55
N VAL A 85 -6.75 -19.45 15.67
CA VAL A 85 -5.77 -19.12 16.70
C VAL A 85 -6.40 -19.23 18.08
N ASP A 86 -7.57 -18.62 18.29
CA ASP A 86 -8.33 -18.69 19.54
C ASP A 86 -8.65 -20.13 19.93
N ALA A 87 -9.16 -20.93 18.97
CA ALA A 87 -9.46 -22.34 19.19
C ALA A 87 -8.21 -23.16 19.56
N ALA A 88 -7.09 -22.91 18.86
CA ALA A 88 -5.82 -23.62 19.11
C ALA A 88 -5.22 -23.26 20.47
N MET A 89 -5.20 -21.97 20.82
CA MET A 89 -4.71 -21.45 22.10
C MET A 89 -5.52 -21.99 23.27
N ALA A 90 -6.85 -21.95 23.16
CA ALA A 90 -7.75 -22.48 24.17
C ALA A 90 -7.57 -24.00 24.37
N HIS A 91 -7.40 -24.77 23.29
CA HIS A 91 -7.23 -26.22 23.40
C HIS A 91 -5.88 -26.62 23.98
N SER A 92 -4.81 -25.94 23.59
CA SER A 92 -3.49 -26.14 24.20
C SER A 92 -3.49 -25.82 25.70
N LEU A 93 -4.23 -24.79 26.11
CA LEU A 93 -4.40 -24.46 27.53
C LEU A 93 -5.24 -25.51 28.26
N ASP A 94 -6.37 -25.96 27.69
CA ASP A 94 -7.25 -26.97 28.29
C ASP A 94 -6.50 -28.30 28.52
N MET A 95 -5.68 -28.73 27.55
CA MET A 95 -4.84 -29.93 27.66
C MET A 95 -3.82 -29.83 28.81
N LEU A 96 -3.22 -28.65 29.02
CA LEU A 96 -2.31 -28.39 30.14
C LEU A 96 -3.05 -28.37 31.48
N GLU A 97 -4.12 -27.58 31.59
CA GLU A 97 -4.81 -27.35 32.87
C GLU A 97 -5.54 -28.58 33.41
N ARG A 98 -5.95 -29.49 32.52
CA ARG A 98 -6.71 -30.70 32.88
C ARG A 98 -5.94 -32.00 32.67
N ASP A 99 -4.63 -31.92 32.44
CA ASP A 99 -3.73 -33.06 32.33
C ASP A 99 -4.24 -34.16 31.38
N PHE A 100 -4.70 -33.77 30.19
CA PHE A 100 -5.06 -34.71 29.12
C PHE A 100 -4.37 -34.36 27.80
N PHE A 101 -4.26 -35.34 26.91
CA PHE A 101 -3.74 -35.13 25.56
C PHE A 101 -4.60 -35.92 24.57
N ALA A 102 -5.51 -35.22 23.91
CA ALA A 102 -6.46 -35.78 22.97
C ALA A 102 -7.01 -34.71 22.04
N HIS A 103 -7.39 -35.11 20.83
CA HIS A 103 -8.11 -34.23 19.89
C HIS A 103 -9.48 -33.83 20.43
N ASP A 104 -10.21 -34.76 21.01
CA ASP A 104 -11.49 -34.47 21.67
C ASP A 104 -11.25 -34.14 23.14
N THR A 105 -11.86 -33.05 23.62
CA THR A 105 -11.81 -32.72 25.05
C THR A 105 -12.55 -33.79 25.87
N PRO A 106 -12.10 -34.16 27.09
CA PRO A 106 -12.79 -35.15 27.89
C PRO A 106 -14.17 -34.68 28.36
N ALA A 107 -15.10 -35.63 28.53
CA ALA A 107 -16.42 -35.42 29.12
C ALA A 107 -16.34 -34.64 30.46
N PRO A 108 -17.38 -33.84 30.81
CA PRO A 108 -18.73 -33.81 30.23
C PRO A 108 -18.93 -32.86 29.03
N ASN A 109 -17.94 -32.05 28.65
CA ASN A 109 -18.06 -31.04 27.59
C ASN A 109 -17.20 -31.42 26.37
N SER A 110 -17.32 -32.65 25.89
CA SER A 110 -16.52 -33.16 24.77
C SER A 110 -16.78 -32.32 23.52
N THR A 111 -15.72 -31.70 23.03
CA THR A 111 -15.69 -30.92 21.79
C THR A 111 -14.66 -31.53 20.87
N SER A 112 -15.04 -31.72 19.61
CA SER A 112 -14.09 -32.03 18.54
C SER A 112 -13.30 -30.78 18.14
N PRO A 113 -12.21 -30.92 17.36
CA PRO A 113 -11.50 -29.76 16.82
C PRO A 113 -12.43 -28.83 16.02
N SER A 114 -13.33 -29.41 15.22
CA SER A 114 -14.31 -28.63 14.46
C SER A 114 -15.31 -27.90 15.35
N ASP A 115 -15.78 -28.52 16.45
CA ASP A 115 -16.66 -27.83 17.41
C ASP A 115 -15.96 -26.63 18.04
N ARG A 116 -14.65 -26.75 18.37
CA ARG A 116 -13.86 -25.64 18.92
C ARG A 116 -13.67 -24.51 17.90
N ALA A 117 -13.29 -24.84 16.66
CA ALA A 117 -13.13 -23.86 15.59
C ALA A 117 -14.44 -23.09 15.33
N MET A 118 -15.57 -23.81 15.21
CA MET A 118 -16.88 -23.19 15.00
C MET A 118 -17.34 -22.37 16.20
N ALA A 119 -17.09 -22.83 17.43
CA ALA A 119 -17.40 -22.07 18.63
C ALA A 119 -16.57 -20.77 18.75
N ALA A 120 -15.34 -20.76 18.21
CA ALA A 120 -14.49 -19.57 18.11
C ALA A 120 -14.85 -18.66 16.93
N GLY A 121 -15.81 -19.05 16.07
CA GLY A 121 -16.30 -18.23 14.97
C GLY A 121 -15.79 -18.62 13.58
N TYR A 122 -15.06 -19.73 13.43
CA TYR A 122 -14.67 -20.25 12.12
C TYR A 122 -15.87 -20.93 11.43
N PRO A 123 -16.19 -20.65 10.14
CA PRO A 123 -17.49 -20.99 9.57
C PRO A 123 -17.67 -22.47 9.20
N VAL A 124 -16.59 -23.25 9.16
CA VAL A 124 -16.59 -24.65 8.71
C VAL A 124 -15.75 -25.53 9.65
N GLY A 125 -15.73 -26.83 9.39
CA GLY A 125 -14.84 -27.74 10.12
C GLY A 125 -13.36 -27.45 9.87
N ALA A 126 -12.53 -27.86 10.82
CA ALA A 126 -11.08 -27.68 10.78
C ALA A 126 -10.35 -29.00 11.06
N GLY A 127 -9.19 -29.19 10.43
CA GLY A 127 -8.23 -30.24 10.76
C GLY A 127 -7.37 -29.83 11.95
N GLU A 128 -6.76 -30.80 12.64
CA GLU A 128 -5.94 -30.52 13.82
C GLU A 128 -4.71 -31.42 13.90
N ASN A 129 -3.56 -30.82 14.19
CA ASN A 129 -2.44 -31.51 14.81
C ASN A 129 -2.29 -31.06 16.26
N ILE A 130 -1.92 -31.98 17.15
CA ILE A 130 -1.54 -31.66 18.53
C ILE A 130 -0.21 -32.31 18.87
N GLY A 131 0.62 -31.61 19.65
CA GLY A 131 1.92 -32.12 20.05
C GLY A 131 2.30 -31.59 21.43
N TRP A 132 2.79 -32.47 22.29
CA TRP A 132 3.32 -32.07 23.59
C TRP A 132 4.69 -32.69 23.86
N GLY A 133 5.51 -31.97 24.63
CA GLY A 133 6.79 -32.46 25.09
C GLY A 133 7.23 -31.68 26.31
N GLY A 134 7.94 -32.34 27.22
CA GLY A 134 8.35 -31.72 28.47
C GLY A 134 9.53 -32.39 29.13
N THR A 135 10.01 -31.75 30.18
CA THR A 135 11.15 -32.17 30.99
C THR A 135 10.85 -31.90 32.47
N THR A 136 11.50 -32.63 33.37
CA THR A 136 11.44 -32.34 34.81
C THR A 136 12.33 -31.15 35.21
N GLY A 137 13.13 -30.64 34.27
CA GLY A 137 13.93 -29.41 34.39
C GLY A 137 13.26 -28.21 33.72
N SER A 138 14.04 -27.18 33.39
CA SER A 138 13.56 -26.02 32.63
C SER A 138 13.30 -26.37 31.17
N VAL A 139 12.29 -25.74 30.58
CA VAL A 139 12.01 -25.77 29.14
C VAL A 139 12.60 -24.53 28.49
N ASP A 140 13.36 -24.74 27.42
CA ASP A 140 13.67 -23.68 26.45
C ASP A 140 12.47 -23.54 25.53
N GLN A 141 11.74 -22.43 25.67
CA GLN A 141 10.48 -22.22 24.97
C GLN A 141 10.70 -22.16 23.45
N ILE A 142 11.70 -21.42 22.98
CA ILE A 142 11.97 -21.27 21.54
C ILE A 142 12.36 -22.61 20.94
N ALA A 143 13.32 -23.33 21.54
CA ALA A 143 13.76 -24.64 21.04
C ALA A 143 12.62 -25.67 21.01
N HIS A 144 11.67 -25.57 21.93
CA HIS A 144 10.51 -26.46 21.95
C HIS A 144 9.56 -26.22 20.77
N VAL A 145 9.41 -25.00 20.23
CA VAL A 145 8.60 -24.75 19.03
C VAL A 145 9.16 -25.53 17.83
N TYR A 146 10.46 -25.41 17.57
CA TYR A 146 11.16 -26.19 16.54
C TYR A 146 10.98 -27.70 16.76
N THR A 147 11.11 -28.15 18.02
CA THR A 147 10.90 -29.56 18.36
C THR A 147 9.46 -30.00 18.14
N ARG A 148 8.45 -29.14 18.39
CA ARG A 148 7.04 -29.48 18.15
C ARG A 148 6.80 -29.69 16.65
N HIS A 149 7.24 -28.74 15.83
CA HIS A 149 7.15 -28.84 14.38
C HIS A 149 7.87 -30.09 13.84
N GLU A 150 9.11 -30.34 14.25
CA GLU A 150 9.87 -31.55 13.87
C GLU A 150 9.08 -32.82 14.21
N ARG A 151 8.57 -32.94 15.43
CA ARG A 151 7.89 -34.16 15.89
C ARG A 151 6.56 -34.39 15.20
N LEU A 152 5.85 -33.31 14.87
CA LEU A 152 4.63 -33.37 14.06
C LEU A 152 4.97 -33.77 12.63
N PHE A 153 5.99 -33.18 12.01
CA PHE A 153 6.40 -33.54 10.65
C PHE A 153 6.94 -34.97 10.52
N LEU A 154 7.66 -35.49 11.52
CA LEU A 154 8.11 -36.89 11.55
C LEU A 154 6.94 -37.89 11.72
N SER A 155 5.78 -37.43 12.17
CA SER A 155 4.61 -38.27 12.38
C SER A 155 3.73 -38.30 11.13
N VAL A 156 3.61 -39.49 10.50
CA VAL A 156 2.92 -39.69 9.22
C VAL A 156 1.56 -39.00 9.15
N GLY A 157 0.67 -39.22 10.12
CA GLY A 157 -0.68 -38.64 10.12
C GLY A 157 -0.67 -37.11 10.19
N HIS A 158 0.18 -36.54 11.05
CA HIS A 158 0.29 -35.09 11.22
C HIS A 158 0.94 -34.42 10.01
N ARG A 159 1.94 -35.07 9.39
CA ARG A 159 2.57 -34.62 8.14
C ARG A 159 1.58 -34.60 6.97
N ILE A 160 0.76 -35.63 6.83
CA ILE A 160 -0.32 -35.67 5.81
C ILE A 160 -1.28 -34.48 6.02
N ASN A 161 -1.68 -34.21 7.27
CA ASN A 161 -2.57 -33.10 7.60
C ASN A 161 -1.93 -31.73 7.31
N MET A 162 -0.70 -31.51 7.78
CA MET A 162 0.07 -30.26 7.58
C MET A 162 0.26 -29.92 6.09
N LEU A 163 0.49 -30.94 5.26
CA LEU A 163 0.74 -30.82 3.83
C LEU A 163 -0.51 -31.02 2.96
N TYR A 164 -1.70 -31.02 3.57
CA TYR A 164 -2.96 -31.08 2.82
C TYR A 164 -3.15 -29.77 2.04
N GLY A 165 -3.13 -29.87 0.70
CA GLY A 165 -3.02 -28.71 -0.19
C GLY A 165 -4.24 -27.79 -0.22
N SER A 166 -5.42 -28.30 0.15
CA SER A 166 -6.67 -27.54 0.11
C SER A 166 -6.84 -26.57 1.29
N TYR A 167 -6.01 -26.68 2.33
CA TYR A 167 -6.00 -25.70 3.41
C TYR A 167 -5.48 -24.35 2.90
N ARG A 168 -6.16 -23.27 3.31
CA ARG A 168 -5.81 -21.88 3.01
C ARG A 168 -5.48 -21.09 4.28
N GLU A 169 -5.90 -21.59 5.44
CA GLU A 169 -5.83 -20.86 6.68
C GLU A 169 -5.28 -21.75 7.80
N VAL A 170 -4.64 -21.13 8.77
CA VAL A 170 -4.09 -21.80 9.96
C VAL A 170 -4.35 -20.97 11.21
N GLY A 171 -4.44 -21.64 12.35
CA GLY A 171 -4.26 -21.03 13.64
C GLY A 171 -3.44 -21.93 14.53
N THR A 172 -2.44 -21.37 15.21
CA THR A 172 -1.55 -22.14 16.08
C THR A 172 -1.62 -21.61 17.50
N GLY A 173 -1.64 -22.53 18.47
CA GLY A 173 -1.55 -22.20 19.88
C GLY A 173 -0.39 -22.95 20.51
N VAL A 174 0.56 -22.22 21.10
CA VAL A 174 1.67 -22.80 21.86
C VAL A 174 1.57 -22.31 23.30
N GLN A 175 1.41 -23.24 24.23
CA GLN A 175 1.29 -22.96 25.65
C GLN A 175 2.37 -23.68 26.45
N TYR A 176 2.83 -23.03 27.52
CA TYR A 176 3.81 -23.59 28.45
C TYR A 176 3.20 -23.73 29.83
N GLY A 177 3.44 -24.87 30.46
CA GLY A 177 2.88 -25.15 31.77
C GLY A 177 3.34 -26.48 32.33
N VAL A 178 2.88 -26.79 33.54
CA VAL A 178 3.05 -28.13 34.11
C VAL A 178 2.01 -29.04 33.46
N TYR A 179 2.47 -30.20 33.00
CA TYR A 179 1.63 -31.28 32.50
C TYR A 179 1.98 -32.57 33.23
N THR A 180 0.98 -33.18 33.85
CA THR A 180 1.12 -34.42 34.61
C THR A 180 0.82 -35.61 33.70
N ALA A 181 1.86 -36.38 33.35
CA ALA A 181 1.72 -37.55 32.49
C ALA A 181 2.23 -38.83 33.15
N TYR A 182 1.61 -39.96 32.82
CA TYR A 182 2.10 -41.26 33.28
C TYR A 182 3.43 -41.60 32.60
N ASN A 183 4.49 -41.73 33.41
CA ASN A 183 5.78 -42.21 32.94
C ASN A 183 5.84 -43.74 33.07
N SER A 184 5.80 -44.44 31.94
CA SER A 184 5.84 -45.91 31.90
C SER A 184 7.15 -46.51 32.42
N THR A 185 8.27 -45.79 32.31
CA THR A 185 9.57 -46.23 32.82
C THR A 185 9.65 -46.14 34.34
N LEU A 186 9.04 -45.10 34.93
CA LEU A 186 9.01 -44.87 36.37
C LEU A 186 7.78 -45.50 37.06
N GLY A 187 6.82 -45.98 36.28
CA GLY A 187 5.58 -46.60 36.77
C GLY A 187 4.65 -45.64 37.53
N ARG A 188 4.77 -44.33 37.34
CA ARG A 188 3.99 -43.30 38.06
C ARG A 188 3.75 -42.05 37.22
N ASN A 189 2.78 -41.23 37.65
CA ASN A 189 2.61 -39.88 37.12
C ASN A 189 3.79 -38.99 37.52
N VAL A 190 4.20 -38.14 36.59
CA VAL A 190 5.29 -37.18 36.74
C VAL A 190 4.83 -35.84 36.18
N ASP A 191 5.18 -34.78 36.90
CA ASP A 191 4.97 -33.41 36.49
C ASP A 191 6.12 -33.00 35.56
N TYR A 192 5.79 -32.62 34.34
CA TYR A 192 6.74 -32.10 33.36
C TYR A 192 6.47 -30.62 33.14
N ASN A 193 7.51 -29.79 33.20
CA ASN A 193 7.47 -28.49 32.54
C ASN A 193 7.40 -28.76 31.04
N SER A 194 6.33 -28.33 30.40
CA SER A 194 5.93 -28.80 29.09
C SER A 194 5.59 -27.65 28.15
N SER A 195 5.81 -27.90 26.86
CA SER A 195 5.22 -27.17 25.75
C SER A 195 4.07 -27.99 25.18
N MET A 196 2.89 -27.39 25.08
CA MET A 196 1.70 -27.93 24.45
C MET A 196 1.43 -27.12 23.19
N ALA A 197 1.26 -27.78 22.06
CA ALA A 197 1.00 -27.13 20.78
C ALA A 197 -0.24 -27.73 20.09
N THR A 198 -1.05 -26.85 19.53
CA THR A 198 -2.18 -27.17 18.66
C THR A 198 -2.03 -26.40 17.35
N GLU A 199 -2.18 -27.09 16.22
CA GLU A 199 -2.24 -26.50 14.87
C GLU A 199 -3.63 -26.79 14.30
N MET A 200 -4.41 -25.74 14.05
CA MET A 200 -5.74 -25.82 13.47
C MET A 200 -5.69 -25.41 12.00
N PHE A 201 -6.18 -26.25 11.11
CA PHE A 201 -6.09 -26.04 9.66
C PHE A 201 -7.48 -25.88 9.04
N GLY A 202 -7.65 -24.87 8.19
CA GLY A 202 -8.95 -24.50 7.66
C GLY A 202 -8.94 -24.12 6.18
N SER A 203 -10.11 -24.21 5.57
CA SER A 203 -10.43 -23.54 4.31
C SER A 203 -11.90 -23.17 4.32
N ARG A 204 -12.21 -21.89 4.57
CA ARG A 204 -13.60 -21.41 4.64
C ARG A 204 -14.31 -21.36 3.29
N GLY A 205 -13.59 -21.68 2.20
CA GLY A 205 -14.08 -21.57 0.83
C GLY A 205 -14.20 -20.13 0.36
N GLY A 206 -14.97 -19.91 -0.70
CA GLY A 206 -15.08 -18.60 -1.36
C GLY A 206 -14.16 -18.47 -2.57
N SER A 207 -14.39 -17.40 -3.34
CA SER A 207 -13.64 -17.06 -4.55
C SER A 207 -12.36 -16.26 -4.28
N ASN A 208 -12.17 -15.83 -3.02
CA ASN A 208 -11.03 -15.04 -2.61
C ASN A 208 -9.94 -15.94 -2.02
N TYR A 209 -8.73 -15.38 -1.98
CA TYR A 209 -7.52 -15.97 -1.43
C TYR A 209 -6.85 -14.94 -0.52
N PHE A 210 -5.65 -15.24 -0.03
CA PHE A 210 -4.95 -14.40 0.92
C PHE A 210 -3.57 -14.00 0.41
N ILE A 211 -3.25 -12.72 0.56
CA ILE A 211 -1.87 -12.27 0.66
C ILE A 211 -1.52 -12.29 2.15
N THR A 212 -0.48 -13.02 2.51
CA THR A 212 -0.09 -13.23 3.92
C THR A 212 1.43 -13.19 4.05
N GLY A 213 1.94 -13.11 5.27
CA GLY A 213 3.37 -13.13 5.52
C GLY A 213 3.67 -12.64 6.92
N VAL A 214 4.95 -12.29 7.11
CA VAL A 214 5.48 -11.73 8.35
C VAL A 214 6.39 -10.55 8.02
N ALA A 215 6.24 -9.47 8.77
CA ALA A 215 7.21 -8.37 8.79
C ALA A 215 8.18 -8.57 9.96
N PHE A 216 9.47 -8.48 9.69
CA PHE A 216 10.52 -8.70 10.68
C PHE A 216 11.82 -7.96 10.34
N ASP A 217 12.65 -7.70 11.34
CA ASP A 217 14.03 -7.22 11.23
C ASP A 217 14.98 -8.40 11.47
N ASP A 218 15.62 -8.93 10.42
CA ASP A 218 16.48 -10.12 10.43
C ASP A 218 17.84 -9.94 11.17
N SER A 219 17.87 -9.12 12.23
CA SER A 219 19.09 -8.77 12.97
C SER A 219 19.35 -9.61 14.21
N VAL A 220 18.41 -10.44 14.67
CA VAL A 220 18.64 -11.36 15.80
C VAL A 220 19.38 -12.60 15.31
N THR A 221 18.89 -13.23 14.24
CA THR A 221 19.56 -14.32 13.52
C THR A 221 19.43 -14.08 12.01
N ASP A 222 20.50 -13.56 11.39
CA ASP A 222 20.59 -13.33 9.93
C ASP A 222 20.54 -14.65 9.14
N ASP A 223 19.32 -15.15 8.90
CA ASP A 223 19.03 -16.38 8.16
C ASP A 223 17.86 -16.25 7.16
N ALA A 224 17.40 -15.02 6.91
CA ALA A 224 16.26 -14.68 6.06
C ALA A 224 14.98 -15.41 6.47
N PHE A 225 14.78 -15.63 7.77
CA PHE A 225 13.63 -16.32 8.32
C PHE A 225 13.25 -15.77 9.70
N TYR A 226 11.95 -15.64 9.96
CA TYR A 226 11.46 -15.11 11.23
C TYR A 226 12.03 -15.84 12.45
N THR A 227 12.72 -15.08 13.29
CA THR A 227 13.12 -15.49 14.64
C THR A 227 12.35 -14.71 15.70
N ILE A 228 12.00 -15.39 16.79
CA ILE A 228 11.34 -14.75 17.94
C ILE A 228 12.24 -13.61 18.47
N GLY A 229 11.73 -12.39 18.40
CA GLY A 229 12.46 -11.17 18.76
C GLY A 229 12.64 -10.19 17.58
N GLU A 230 12.37 -10.64 16.36
CA GLU A 230 12.54 -9.84 15.13
C GLU A 230 11.24 -9.20 14.63
N ALA A 231 10.10 -9.50 15.27
CA ALA A 231 8.78 -9.09 14.81
C ALA A 231 8.63 -7.57 14.64
N GLU A 232 8.09 -7.16 13.50
CA GLU A 232 7.71 -5.77 13.22
C GLU A 232 6.18 -5.63 13.19
N GLY A 233 5.61 -5.25 14.34
CA GLY A 233 4.18 -5.08 14.54
C GLY A 233 3.70 -3.65 14.26
N GLY A 234 2.43 -3.52 13.85
CA GLY A 234 1.78 -2.22 13.65
C GLY A 234 2.01 -1.57 12.28
N LEU A 235 2.66 -2.24 11.34
CA LEU A 235 2.80 -1.75 9.98
C LEU A 235 1.47 -1.91 9.22
N THR A 236 1.05 -0.89 8.48
CA THR A 236 -0.09 -1.01 7.57
C THR A 236 0.35 -1.80 6.35
N VAL A 237 -0.37 -2.87 6.00
CA VAL A 237 -0.16 -3.63 4.77
C VAL A 237 -1.30 -3.34 3.81
N ARG A 238 -0.97 -2.72 2.69
CA ARG A 238 -1.93 -2.27 1.66
C ARG A 238 -1.70 -3.04 0.36
N ALA A 239 -2.69 -3.77 -0.12
CA ALA A 239 -2.68 -4.35 -1.46
C ALA A 239 -3.57 -3.53 -2.39
N GLU A 240 -2.98 -2.93 -3.42
CA GLU A 240 -3.69 -2.21 -4.47
C GLU A 240 -3.72 -3.06 -5.75
N SER A 241 -4.92 -3.38 -6.25
CA SER A 241 -5.09 -4.13 -7.49
C SER A 241 -4.74 -3.25 -8.70
N SER A 242 -4.36 -3.88 -9.81
CA SER A 242 -4.17 -3.19 -11.10
C SER A 242 -5.42 -2.45 -11.61
N THR A 243 -6.58 -2.69 -11.02
CA THR A 243 -7.86 -2.02 -11.33
C THR A 243 -8.23 -0.93 -10.31
N GLY A 244 -7.33 -0.59 -9.38
CA GLY A 244 -7.49 0.48 -8.38
C GLY A 244 -8.29 0.10 -7.13
N SER A 245 -8.57 -1.19 -6.89
CA SER A 245 -9.20 -1.62 -5.63
C SER A 245 -8.14 -1.78 -4.54
N VAL A 246 -8.44 -1.30 -3.34
CA VAL A 246 -7.49 -1.28 -2.22
C VAL A 246 -8.00 -2.14 -1.07
N TYR A 247 -7.12 -2.97 -0.53
CA TYR A 247 -7.36 -3.82 0.63
C TYR A 247 -6.27 -3.54 1.67
N GLU A 248 -6.64 -3.44 2.95
CA GLU A 248 -5.70 -3.08 4.01
C GLU A 248 -5.85 -3.98 5.24
N THR A 249 -4.73 -4.22 5.90
CA THR A 249 -4.61 -4.89 7.20
C THR A 249 -3.42 -4.30 7.96
N ILE A 250 -3.16 -4.80 9.16
CA ILE A 250 -2.03 -4.37 9.99
C ILE A 250 -1.24 -5.62 10.41
N THR A 251 0.09 -5.51 10.47
CA THR A 251 0.92 -6.58 11.05
C THR A 251 0.64 -6.73 12.54
N ALA A 252 0.40 -7.95 12.99
CA ALA A 252 0.22 -8.25 14.41
C ALA A 252 1.49 -7.91 15.22
N ASP A 253 1.39 -7.86 16.55
CA ASP A 253 2.56 -7.66 17.43
C ASP A 253 3.70 -8.66 17.17
N ALA A 254 3.37 -9.87 16.68
CA ALA A 254 4.35 -10.89 16.29
C ALA A 254 4.82 -10.79 14.81
N GLY A 255 4.43 -9.75 14.08
CA GLY A 255 4.82 -9.44 12.70
C GLY A 255 3.91 -10.07 11.63
N GLY A 256 3.18 -11.13 11.97
CA GLY A 256 2.32 -11.85 11.02
C GLY A 256 1.11 -11.04 10.57
N TYR A 257 0.69 -11.21 9.31
CA TYR A 257 -0.50 -10.57 8.77
C TYR A 257 -1.28 -11.47 7.81
N THR A 258 -2.55 -11.13 7.59
CA THR A 258 -3.41 -11.77 6.59
C THR A 258 -4.28 -10.72 5.92
N LEU A 259 -4.38 -10.80 4.59
CA LEU A 259 -5.21 -9.91 3.78
C LEU A 259 -5.99 -10.72 2.75
N GLU A 260 -7.32 -10.77 2.91
CA GLU A 260 -8.20 -11.44 1.95
C GLU A 260 -8.41 -10.56 0.72
N VAL A 261 -8.10 -11.11 -0.46
CA VAL A 261 -8.23 -10.42 -1.74
C VAL A 261 -8.84 -11.34 -2.81
N PRO A 262 -9.56 -10.79 -3.80
CA PRO A 262 -9.90 -11.53 -5.01
C PRO A 262 -8.65 -12.01 -5.77
N GLU A 263 -8.84 -12.89 -6.76
CA GLU A 263 -7.77 -13.16 -7.72
C GLU A 263 -7.43 -11.89 -8.52
N GLY A 264 -6.14 -11.66 -8.76
CA GLY A 264 -5.66 -10.46 -9.43
C GLY A 264 -4.17 -10.24 -9.27
N THR A 265 -3.69 -9.16 -9.87
CA THR A 265 -2.31 -8.68 -9.70
C THR A 265 -2.34 -7.45 -8.80
N TYR A 266 -1.47 -7.44 -7.80
CA TYR A 266 -1.42 -6.44 -6.75
C TYR A 266 -0.03 -5.81 -6.62
N THR A 267 -0.01 -4.55 -6.23
CA THR A 267 1.14 -3.95 -5.57
C THR A 267 0.88 -3.97 -4.06
N VAL A 268 1.73 -4.66 -3.32
CA VAL A 268 1.65 -4.76 -1.85
C VAL A 268 2.61 -3.75 -1.25
N THR A 269 2.11 -2.87 -0.39
CA THR A 269 2.88 -1.79 0.21
C THR A 269 2.77 -1.87 1.73
N PHE A 270 3.92 -1.95 2.38
CA PHE A 270 4.04 -1.83 3.84
C PHE A 270 4.33 -0.37 4.17
N VAL A 271 3.54 0.21 5.07
CA VAL A 271 3.65 1.61 5.49
C VAL A 271 3.90 1.66 6.99
N ASP A 272 4.94 2.36 7.39
CA ASP A 272 5.17 2.72 8.78
C ASP A 272 4.20 3.87 9.14
N PRO A 273 3.20 3.66 10.00
CA PRO A 273 2.20 4.68 10.31
C PRO A 273 2.79 5.89 11.05
N SER A 274 3.98 5.77 11.64
CA SER A 274 4.62 6.85 12.38
C SER A 274 5.35 7.85 11.49
N THR A 275 5.93 7.37 10.39
CA THR A 275 6.71 8.19 9.43
C THR A 275 6.03 8.34 8.07
N SER A 276 5.01 7.53 7.78
CA SER A 276 4.43 7.30 6.45
C SER A 276 5.42 6.74 5.42
N ASN A 277 6.67 6.46 5.79
CA ASN A 277 7.61 5.79 4.89
C ASN A 277 7.04 4.42 4.48
N TYR A 278 7.40 3.98 3.27
CA TYR A 278 6.85 2.73 2.74
C TYR A 278 7.85 1.88 1.96
N VAL A 279 7.55 0.59 1.86
CA VAL A 279 8.23 -0.40 1.01
C VAL A 279 7.16 -1.08 0.17
N SER A 280 7.36 -1.14 -1.15
CA SER A 280 6.39 -1.73 -2.09
C SER A 280 6.97 -2.93 -2.84
N PHE A 281 6.14 -3.95 -3.00
CA PHE A 281 6.36 -5.15 -3.80
C PHE A 281 5.34 -5.16 -4.93
N GLU A 282 5.82 -5.05 -6.17
CA GLU A 282 4.95 -5.00 -7.35
C GLU A 282 4.68 -6.40 -7.92
N SER A 283 3.62 -6.51 -8.72
CA SER A 283 3.31 -7.72 -9.48
C SER A 283 3.09 -8.98 -8.63
N ILE A 284 2.49 -8.85 -7.45
CA ILE A 284 2.05 -9.98 -6.63
C ILE A 284 0.81 -10.59 -7.27
N ILE A 285 0.90 -11.84 -7.74
CA ILE A 285 -0.18 -12.50 -8.50
C ILE A 285 -0.91 -13.47 -7.58
N VAL A 286 -2.15 -13.16 -7.24
CA VAL A 286 -3.04 -14.08 -6.53
C VAL A 286 -3.91 -14.79 -7.58
N SER A 287 -3.69 -16.10 -7.77
CA SER A 287 -4.45 -16.89 -8.76
C SER A 287 -4.65 -18.32 -8.28
N GLY A 288 -5.85 -18.65 -7.82
CA GLY A 288 -6.19 -20.00 -7.37
C GLY A 288 -5.55 -20.45 -6.05
N GLU A 289 -4.61 -19.68 -5.51
CA GLU A 289 -3.82 -19.98 -4.31
C GLU A 289 -3.49 -18.70 -3.53
N ASN A 290 -3.19 -18.84 -2.25
CA ASN A 290 -2.63 -17.77 -1.43
C ASN A 290 -1.20 -17.43 -1.85
N GLU A 291 -0.79 -16.20 -1.56
CA GLU A 291 0.56 -15.71 -1.81
C GLU A 291 1.22 -15.24 -0.52
N LYS A 292 2.53 -15.55 -0.39
CA LYS A 292 3.34 -15.11 0.75
C LYS A 292 4.21 -13.93 0.33
N VAL A 293 4.12 -12.83 1.07
CA VAL A 293 4.95 -11.64 0.91
C VAL A 293 5.49 -11.27 2.28
N ASP A 294 6.79 -11.45 2.47
CA ASP A 294 7.44 -11.07 3.72
C ASP A 294 8.13 -9.72 3.56
N LEU A 295 8.20 -8.96 4.65
CA LEU A 295 9.00 -7.74 4.73
C LEU A 295 10.16 -7.98 5.70
N ASP A 296 11.38 -8.01 5.17
CA ASP A 296 12.59 -7.88 5.97
C ASP A 296 13.00 -6.40 6.03
N THR A 297 12.72 -5.76 7.17
CA THR A 297 12.98 -4.33 7.38
C THR A 297 14.47 -4.02 7.50
N SER A 298 15.30 -5.01 7.82
CA SER A 298 16.75 -4.84 8.02
C SER A 298 17.49 -4.59 6.71
N ILE A 299 16.95 -5.10 5.59
CA ILE A 299 17.51 -4.95 4.24
C ILE A 299 16.66 -4.08 3.30
N SER A 300 15.39 -3.82 3.66
CA SER A 300 14.47 -3.07 2.80
C SER A 300 14.82 -1.58 2.72
N VAL A 301 14.75 -1.04 1.50
CA VAL A 301 14.92 0.40 1.27
C VAL A 301 13.56 1.08 1.43
N TRP A 302 13.38 1.78 2.54
CA TRP A 302 12.19 2.58 2.80
C TRP A 302 12.17 3.84 1.93
N THR A 303 11.10 4.02 1.17
CA THR A 303 10.83 5.23 0.41
C THR A 303 10.10 6.23 1.30
N THR A 304 10.58 7.47 1.34
CA THR A 304 9.90 8.55 2.04
C THR A 304 8.58 8.87 1.34
N ALA A 305 7.45 8.78 2.06
CA ALA A 305 6.18 9.19 1.50
C ALA A 305 6.18 10.69 1.20
N ALA A 306 5.57 11.06 0.09
CA ALA A 306 5.17 12.44 -0.12
C ALA A 306 4.24 12.86 1.03
N PRO A 307 4.42 14.04 1.62
CA PRO A 307 3.57 14.52 2.70
C PRO A 307 2.14 14.63 2.22
N THR A 308 1.20 14.32 3.10
CA THR A 308 -0.21 14.62 2.87
C THR A 308 -0.37 16.13 2.69
N ILE A 309 -0.71 16.56 1.47
CA ILE A 309 -0.98 17.96 1.18
C ILE A 309 -2.32 18.32 1.85
N THR A 310 -2.27 19.03 2.99
CA THR A 310 -3.46 19.50 3.69
C THR A 310 -4.14 20.66 2.95
N THR A 311 -5.39 20.97 3.31
CA THR A 311 -6.12 22.12 2.75
C THR A 311 -5.33 23.42 2.95
N GLU A 312 -4.68 23.61 4.10
CA GLU A 312 -3.83 24.77 4.36
C GLU A 312 -2.64 24.84 3.39
N VAL A 313 -1.95 23.72 3.16
CA VAL A 313 -0.83 23.64 2.21
C VAL A 313 -1.31 23.93 0.79
N GLN A 314 -2.50 23.42 0.41
CA GLN A 314 -3.10 23.71 -0.89
C GLN A 314 -3.42 25.21 -1.04
N LEU A 315 -4.09 25.80 -0.06
CA LEU A 315 -4.47 27.22 -0.09
C LEU A 315 -3.25 28.13 -0.14
N ASP A 316 -2.24 27.86 0.69
CA ASP A 316 -1.00 28.64 0.72
C ASP A 316 -0.26 28.56 -0.62
N ARG A 317 -0.18 27.37 -1.21
CA ARG A 317 0.45 27.16 -2.52
C ARG A 317 -0.31 27.82 -3.67
N ASP A 318 -1.64 27.68 -3.67
CA ASP A 318 -2.48 28.10 -4.79
C ASP A 318 -2.67 29.61 -4.81
N LEU A 319 -2.83 30.19 -3.63
CA LEU A 319 -3.02 31.64 -3.46
C LEU A 319 -1.69 32.35 -3.20
N GLU A 320 -0.60 31.63 -2.91
CA GLU A 320 0.67 32.20 -2.46
C GLU A 320 0.40 33.17 -1.30
N LEU A 321 -0.17 32.63 -0.22
CA LEU A 321 -0.63 33.43 0.91
C LEU A 321 0.58 34.05 1.61
N GLY A 322 0.48 35.34 1.92
CA GLY A 322 1.55 36.12 2.50
C GLY A 322 1.16 36.80 3.80
N TYR A 323 2.19 37.14 4.57
CA TYR A 323 2.07 37.90 5.82
C TYR A 323 2.53 39.35 5.67
N SER A 324 1.61 40.32 5.87
CA SER A 324 1.90 41.74 5.59
C SER A 324 2.44 42.49 6.81
N GLY A 325 2.90 41.75 7.82
CA GLY A 325 3.37 42.30 9.11
C GLY A 325 2.28 42.47 10.18
N SER A 326 1.02 42.14 9.87
CA SER A 326 -0.13 42.20 10.81
C SER A 326 -1.35 41.47 10.23
N ASP A 327 -2.07 40.74 11.08
CA ASP A 327 -3.35 40.09 10.75
C ASP A 327 -4.53 41.09 10.60
N SER A 328 -4.33 42.38 10.87
CA SER A 328 -5.34 43.44 10.73
C SER A 328 -6.69 43.10 11.37
N LEU A 329 -6.65 42.57 12.60
CA LEU A 329 -7.79 42.00 13.31
C LEU A 329 -9.03 42.91 13.34
N ASN A 330 -10.19 42.33 13.01
CA ASN A 330 -11.53 42.90 13.20
C ASN A 330 -11.79 44.21 12.44
N TRP A 331 -11.21 44.38 11.26
CA TRP A 331 -11.46 45.53 10.39
C TRP A 331 -12.94 45.61 9.93
N GLY A 332 -13.55 44.47 9.63
CA GLY A 332 -14.94 44.30 9.21
C GLY A 332 -15.94 44.07 10.34
N GLY A 333 -15.48 43.98 11.59
CA GLY A 333 -16.33 43.77 12.77
C GLY A 333 -16.70 42.31 13.05
N TRP A 334 -16.08 41.34 12.39
CA TRP A 334 -16.37 39.90 12.52
C TRP A 334 -15.35 39.14 13.38
N GLN A 335 -14.44 39.88 14.04
CA GLN A 335 -13.24 39.34 14.67
C GLN A 335 -12.38 38.55 13.68
N GLU A 336 -12.38 38.94 12.42
CA GLU A 336 -11.63 38.27 11.36
C GLU A 336 -10.16 38.69 11.34
N LYS A 337 -9.30 37.80 10.84
CA LYS A 337 -7.89 38.07 10.57
C LYS A 337 -7.63 37.99 9.07
N TRP A 338 -6.79 38.88 8.57
CA TRP A 338 -6.57 39.12 7.15
C TRP A 338 -5.25 38.52 6.67
N ILE A 339 -5.30 37.95 5.47
CA ILE A 339 -4.18 37.34 4.75
C ILE A 339 -4.24 37.85 3.30
N TYR A 340 -3.09 38.10 2.67
CA TYR A 340 -3.06 38.54 1.27
C TYR A 340 -2.51 37.43 0.37
N SER A 341 -2.89 37.41 -0.91
CA SER A 341 -2.32 36.53 -1.93
C SER A 341 -1.24 37.22 -2.77
N ALA A 342 -0.39 36.47 -3.46
CA ALA A 342 0.55 37.05 -4.42
C ALA A 342 -0.13 37.75 -5.61
N THR A 343 -1.38 37.39 -5.94
CA THR A 343 -2.21 38.09 -6.95
C THR A 343 -2.72 39.46 -6.48
N GLY A 344 -2.51 39.82 -5.22
CA GLY A 344 -2.95 41.08 -4.64
C GLY A 344 -4.39 41.05 -4.11
N ASP A 345 -5.01 39.87 -4.04
CA ASP A 345 -6.34 39.67 -3.46
C ASP A 345 -6.24 39.55 -1.93
N TRP A 346 -7.30 39.96 -1.24
CA TRP A 346 -7.40 39.86 0.21
C TRP A 346 -8.29 38.69 0.61
N TYR A 347 -7.89 38.00 1.67
CA TYR A 347 -8.63 36.91 2.28
C TYR A 347 -8.77 37.17 3.78
N PHE A 348 -9.78 36.58 4.40
CA PHE A 348 -9.94 36.65 5.84
C PHE A 348 -10.42 35.33 6.45
N ILE A 349 -9.93 35.02 7.65
CA ILE A 349 -10.36 33.87 8.45
C ILE A 349 -11.12 34.35 9.69
N THR A 350 -12.25 33.71 9.98
CA THR A 350 -13.09 34.00 11.15
C THR A 350 -12.73 33.11 12.35
N PRO A 351 -13.20 33.42 13.57
CA PRO A 351 -12.97 32.56 14.74
C PRO A 351 -13.52 31.13 14.62
N SER A 352 -14.49 30.88 13.72
CA SER A 352 -14.99 29.52 13.43
C SER A 352 -14.07 28.71 12.53
N GLY A 353 -13.03 29.34 11.94
CA GLY A 353 -12.14 28.71 10.97
C GLY A 353 -12.60 28.85 9.52
N ASP A 354 -13.68 29.60 9.27
CA ASP A 354 -14.15 29.85 7.91
C ASP A 354 -13.25 30.87 7.22
N PHE A 355 -12.72 30.51 6.06
CA PHE A 355 -11.77 31.26 5.25
C PHE A 355 -12.46 31.78 3.98
N TYR A 356 -12.44 33.09 3.78
CA TYR A 356 -13.18 33.78 2.73
C TYR A 356 -12.26 34.61 1.84
N GLN A 357 -12.64 34.79 0.58
CA GLN A 357 -12.04 35.79 -0.31
C GLN A 357 -12.82 37.10 -0.23
N TRP A 358 -12.12 38.22 -0.07
CA TRP A 358 -12.74 39.53 0.02
C TRP A 358 -13.22 40.03 -1.34
N ASP A 359 -14.52 40.25 -1.49
CA ASP A 359 -15.15 40.65 -2.76
C ASP A 359 -15.18 42.16 -3.03
N SER A 360 -14.48 42.96 -2.22
CA SER A 360 -14.43 44.43 -2.26
C SER A 360 -15.73 45.19 -1.96
N SER A 361 -16.81 44.51 -1.55
CA SER A 361 -18.14 45.13 -1.44
C SER A 361 -18.93 44.78 -0.18
N ASN A 362 -18.92 43.53 0.28
CA ASN A 362 -19.68 43.10 1.46
C ASN A 362 -19.12 41.80 2.09
N PHE A 363 -18.98 41.81 3.41
CA PHE A 363 -18.54 40.66 4.20
C PHE A 363 -19.47 39.45 4.08
N GLU A 364 -20.79 39.66 4.12
CA GLU A 364 -21.76 38.56 4.00
C GLU A 364 -21.83 37.97 2.59
N ALA A 365 -21.37 38.72 1.58
CA ALA A 365 -21.35 38.29 0.19
C ALA A 365 -20.01 37.69 -0.22
N SER A 366 -18.98 37.85 0.62
CA SER A 366 -17.64 37.31 0.37
C SER A 366 -17.71 35.78 0.24
N PRO A 367 -17.21 35.18 -0.85
CA PRO A 367 -17.31 33.75 -1.07
C PRO A 367 -16.44 32.96 -0.08
N LEU A 368 -17.03 31.90 0.50
CA LEU A 368 -16.33 30.94 1.33
C LEU A 368 -15.38 30.12 0.45
N VAL A 369 -14.10 30.10 0.82
CA VAL A 369 -13.03 29.36 0.15
C VAL A 369 -12.85 27.99 0.82
N ALA A 370 -12.79 27.95 2.15
CA ALA A 370 -12.63 26.72 2.93
C ALA A 370 -13.12 26.89 4.37
N THR A 371 -13.41 25.78 5.04
CA THR A 371 -13.55 25.73 6.50
C THR A 371 -12.38 24.94 7.08
N LEU A 372 -11.61 25.59 7.94
CA LEU A 372 -10.35 25.10 8.48
C LEU A 372 -10.45 24.87 9.99
N SER A 373 -9.44 24.21 10.57
CA SER A 373 -9.33 24.10 12.03
C SER A 373 -9.24 25.49 12.67
N THR A 374 -9.86 25.70 13.84
CA THR A 374 -9.78 26.95 14.59
C THR A 374 -8.37 27.31 15.04
N SER A 375 -7.44 26.35 15.01
CA SER A 375 -6.00 26.59 15.19
C SER A 375 -5.40 27.52 14.13
N ASN A 376 -5.92 27.52 12.90
CA ASN A 376 -5.51 28.43 11.83
C ASN A 376 -5.92 29.88 12.11
N TYR A 377 -7.05 30.09 12.79
CA TYR A 377 -7.42 31.42 13.26
C TYR A 377 -6.54 31.85 14.45
N ALA A 378 -6.20 30.94 15.35
CA ALA A 378 -5.33 31.23 16.49
C ALA A 378 -3.93 31.68 16.01
N ASP A 379 -3.38 30.97 15.03
CA ASP A 379 -2.09 31.26 14.40
C ASP A 379 -2.21 31.16 12.88
N THR A 380 -2.23 32.32 12.22
CA THR A 380 -2.39 32.48 10.76
C THR A 380 -1.17 32.00 9.98
N SER A 381 -0.02 31.82 10.64
CA SER A 381 1.14 31.20 10.00
C SER A 381 0.89 29.74 9.66
N ASN A 382 -0.09 29.08 10.32
CA ASN A 382 -0.57 27.76 9.91
C ASN A 382 -1.15 27.75 8.50
N LEU A 383 -1.55 28.92 7.98
CA LEU A 383 -1.98 29.13 6.59
C LEU A 383 -0.86 29.68 5.72
N HIS A 384 -0.42 30.93 5.93
CA HIS A 384 0.46 31.65 5.00
C HIS A 384 1.94 31.20 4.97
N SER A 385 2.24 30.07 5.60
CA SER A 385 3.56 29.43 5.59
C SER A 385 3.43 27.91 5.61
N ALA A 386 2.25 27.39 5.30
CA ALA A 386 1.98 25.96 5.25
C ALA A 386 2.80 25.28 4.17
N TYR A 387 2.81 25.85 2.97
CA TYR A 387 3.59 25.33 1.84
C TYR A 387 5.09 25.47 2.11
N ASP A 388 5.53 26.64 2.60
CA ASP A 388 6.95 26.88 2.89
C ASP A 388 7.52 25.91 3.93
N ARG A 389 6.76 25.60 4.99
CA ARG A 389 7.20 24.63 6.00
C ARG A 389 7.40 23.24 5.41
N VAL A 390 6.44 22.81 4.59
CA VAL A 390 6.53 21.52 3.89
C VAL A 390 7.69 21.54 2.89
N ALA A 391 7.86 22.61 2.11
CA ALA A 391 8.96 22.73 1.16
C ALA A 391 10.36 22.79 1.82
N ALA A 392 10.46 23.30 3.05
CA ALA A 392 11.72 23.33 3.80
C ALA A 392 12.07 21.98 4.44
N GLU A 393 11.07 21.19 4.82
CA GLU A 393 11.25 19.86 5.41
C GLU A 393 11.61 18.81 4.35
N TYR A 394 11.04 18.92 3.16
CA TYR A 394 11.27 18.02 2.03
C TYR A 394 12.11 18.73 0.98
N ALA A 395 13.40 18.39 0.89
CA ALA A 395 14.38 19.04 0.01
C ALA A 395 13.97 19.08 -1.48
N ASP A 396 13.03 18.23 -1.89
CA ASP A 396 12.43 18.16 -3.22
C ASP A 396 10.91 18.44 -3.15
N ALA A 397 10.50 19.67 -2.84
CA ALA A 397 9.08 20.08 -2.78
C ALA A 397 8.28 19.74 -4.07
N ASP A 398 8.98 19.57 -5.19
CA ASP A 398 8.45 19.18 -6.50
C ASP A 398 7.97 17.72 -6.58
N THR A 399 8.42 16.83 -5.69
CA THR A 399 7.95 15.43 -5.63
C THR A 399 6.70 15.26 -4.75
N LEU A 400 6.29 16.31 -4.04
CA LEU A 400 5.21 16.24 -3.04
C LEU A 400 3.81 16.40 -3.65
N VAL A 401 3.72 16.88 -4.88
CA VAL A 401 2.46 17.02 -5.61
C VAL A 401 2.47 16.02 -6.75
N PRO A 402 1.54 15.03 -6.75
CA PRO A 402 1.43 14.09 -7.86
C PRO A 402 1.33 14.83 -9.19
N ARG A 403 2.28 14.56 -10.09
CA ARG A 403 2.25 15.13 -11.44
C ARG A 403 1.16 14.43 -12.23
N SER A 404 0.32 15.21 -12.90
CA SER A 404 -0.63 14.69 -13.88
C SER A 404 0.05 14.51 -15.22
N SER A 405 -0.32 13.45 -15.92
CA SER A 405 0.07 13.23 -17.31
C SER A 405 -0.51 14.34 -18.19
N ALA A 406 0.31 14.91 -19.07
CA ALA A 406 -0.13 15.86 -20.09
C ALA A 406 -1.24 15.27 -20.97
N VAL A 407 -1.11 14.00 -21.36
CA VAL A 407 -2.13 13.24 -22.11
C VAL A 407 -3.45 13.16 -21.36
N ALA A 408 -3.41 12.96 -20.04
CA ALA A 408 -4.62 12.88 -19.22
C ALA A 408 -5.34 14.23 -19.11
N LEU A 409 -4.57 15.32 -18.97
CA LEU A 409 -5.13 16.67 -18.92
C LEU A 409 -5.69 17.09 -20.27
N ASP A 410 -4.96 16.84 -21.36
CA ASP A 410 -5.40 17.14 -22.71
C ASP A 410 -6.71 16.40 -23.04
N ASN A 411 -6.77 15.07 -22.86
CA ASN A 411 -8.00 14.31 -23.08
C ASN A 411 -9.17 14.80 -22.21
N ARG A 412 -8.90 15.26 -20.99
CA ARG A 412 -9.94 15.69 -20.05
C ARG A 412 -10.51 17.07 -20.39
N TYR A 413 -9.65 17.99 -20.82
CA TYR A 413 -10.00 19.40 -20.99
C TYR A 413 -10.06 19.83 -22.46
N ALA A 414 -9.63 18.98 -23.40
CA ALA A 414 -9.52 19.26 -24.83
C ALA A 414 -8.70 20.54 -25.07
N LEU A 415 -7.42 20.48 -24.70
CA LEU A 415 -6.55 21.65 -24.67
C LEU A 415 -6.15 22.06 -26.09
N SER A 416 -5.90 23.35 -26.29
CA SER A 416 -5.43 23.88 -27.56
C SER A 416 -4.70 25.21 -27.38
N ILE A 417 -3.87 25.57 -28.37
CA ILE A 417 -3.26 26.90 -28.43
C ILE A 417 -4.21 27.84 -29.16
N SER A 418 -4.48 29.00 -28.56
CA SER A 418 -5.38 30.00 -29.14
C SER A 418 -4.85 30.50 -30.49
N GLU A 419 -5.75 30.68 -31.47
CA GLU A 419 -5.41 31.24 -32.80
C GLU A 419 -4.82 32.67 -32.72
N HIS A 420 -4.98 33.34 -31.57
CA HIS A 420 -4.48 34.68 -31.31
C HIS A 420 -3.06 34.71 -30.69
N GLY A 421 -2.44 33.54 -30.45
CA GLY A 421 -1.07 33.38 -29.96
C GLY A 421 -0.94 33.11 -28.45
N ASP A 422 0.31 32.94 -28.00
CA ASP A 422 0.67 32.67 -26.60
C ASP A 422 0.49 33.92 -25.72
N TYR A 423 -0.63 34.03 -25.01
CA TYR A 423 -0.75 35.03 -23.95
C TYR A 423 0.14 34.64 -22.77
N ALA A 424 0.85 35.62 -22.21
CA ALA A 424 1.77 35.41 -21.10
C ALA A 424 1.72 36.57 -20.10
N ASN A 425 1.88 36.22 -18.82
CA ASN A 425 2.04 37.12 -17.68
C ASN A 425 0.96 38.22 -17.57
N TYR A 426 -0.30 37.87 -17.84
CA TYR A 426 -1.45 38.76 -17.71
C TYR A 426 -1.79 39.05 -16.24
N LEU A 427 -1.59 38.08 -15.35
CA LEU A 427 -1.83 38.20 -13.90
C LEU A 427 -0.59 38.62 -13.11
N GLY A 428 0.56 38.76 -13.76
CA GLY A 428 1.83 39.09 -13.09
C GLY A 428 2.51 37.89 -12.43
N LEU A 429 2.06 36.65 -12.69
CA LEU A 429 2.58 35.41 -12.10
C LEU A 429 3.58 34.69 -13.02
N ASN A 430 4.01 35.37 -14.09
CA ASN A 430 4.78 34.78 -15.18
C ASN A 430 4.09 33.56 -15.80
N GLU A 431 2.76 33.51 -15.80
CA GLU A 431 1.96 32.39 -16.29
C GLU A 431 1.80 32.41 -17.82
N ARG A 432 1.60 31.24 -18.42
CA ARG A 432 1.43 31.03 -19.86
C ARG A 432 0.03 30.47 -20.10
N TRP A 433 -0.71 31.01 -21.06
CA TRP A 433 -2.13 30.73 -21.24
C TRP A 433 -2.40 29.80 -22.41
N LEU A 434 -3.35 28.89 -22.19
CA LEU A 434 -3.88 27.99 -23.21
C LEU A 434 -5.42 27.97 -23.14
N GLU A 435 -6.04 27.62 -24.25
CA GLU A 435 -7.49 27.56 -24.38
C GLU A 435 -7.92 26.09 -24.42
N ALA A 436 -9.21 25.84 -24.24
CA ALA A 436 -9.82 24.57 -24.57
C ALA A 436 -10.86 24.76 -25.68
N ASP A 437 -11.26 23.67 -26.33
CA ASP A 437 -12.27 23.69 -27.40
C ASP A 437 -13.62 24.31 -26.98
N ASN A 438 -13.88 24.35 -25.67
CA ASN A 438 -15.08 24.97 -25.09
C ASN A 438 -14.90 26.46 -24.72
N SER A 439 -13.81 27.10 -25.18
CA SER A 439 -13.40 28.47 -24.85
C SER A 439 -13.09 28.73 -23.37
N ALA A 440 -12.87 27.68 -22.58
CA ALA A 440 -12.32 27.84 -21.23
C ALA A 440 -10.82 28.16 -21.33
N TRP A 441 -10.35 29.00 -20.43
CA TRP A 441 -8.93 29.38 -20.35
C TRP A 441 -8.25 28.66 -19.21
N TYR A 442 -7.01 28.26 -19.46
CA TYR A 442 -6.14 27.59 -18.51
C TYR A 442 -4.79 28.27 -18.50
N VAL A 443 -4.06 28.13 -17.39
CA VAL A 443 -2.71 28.68 -17.28
C VAL A 443 -1.73 27.67 -16.73
N VAL A 444 -0.51 27.70 -17.25
CA VAL A 444 0.66 27.00 -16.72
C VAL A 444 1.59 28.03 -16.09
N ARG A 445 1.99 27.84 -14.84
CA ARG A 445 3.01 28.67 -14.16
C ARG A 445 4.43 28.10 -14.38
N PRO A 446 5.51 28.87 -14.12
CA PRO A 446 6.89 28.39 -14.33
C PRO A 446 7.28 27.14 -13.55
N ASN A 447 6.58 26.84 -12.46
CA ASN A 447 6.75 25.63 -11.65
C ASN A 447 5.93 24.42 -12.18
N GLY A 448 5.28 24.55 -13.33
CA GLY A 448 4.43 23.50 -13.91
C GLY A 448 3.00 23.47 -13.35
N ASP A 449 2.57 24.45 -12.57
CA ASP A 449 1.21 24.44 -12.03
C ASP A 449 0.19 24.75 -13.09
N PHE A 450 -0.80 23.87 -13.20
CA PHE A 450 -1.88 23.96 -14.16
C PHE A 450 -3.18 24.37 -13.47
N TYR A 451 -3.75 25.49 -13.92
CA TYR A 451 -4.98 26.07 -13.38
C TYR A 451 -6.04 26.26 -14.46
N GLN A 452 -7.30 26.22 -14.06
CA GLN A 452 -8.41 26.79 -14.83
C GLN A 452 -8.65 28.24 -14.40
N TRP A 453 -8.80 29.15 -15.36
CA TRP A 453 -9.22 30.52 -15.10
C TRP A 453 -10.74 30.61 -14.98
N THR A 454 -11.22 31.24 -13.90
CA THR A 454 -12.66 31.36 -13.61
C THR A 454 -13.16 32.81 -13.62
N GLY A 455 -12.31 33.77 -14.02
CA GLY A 455 -12.66 35.17 -14.20
C GLY A 455 -11.84 36.12 -13.33
N GLY A 456 -11.50 37.31 -13.85
CA GLY A 456 -10.68 38.28 -13.11
C GLY A 456 -9.28 37.76 -12.82
N SER A 457 -8.83 37.84 -11.56
CA SER A 457 -7.59 37.25 -11.04
C SER A 457 -7.76 35.79 -10.55
N ASN A 458 -8.96 35.21 -10.67
CA ASN A 458 -9.25 33.91 -10.06
C ASN A 458 -8.75 32.74 -10.90
N LEU A 459 -7.98 31.87 -10.24
CA LEU A 459 -7.46 30.62 -10.76
C LEU A 459 -7.89 29.47 -9.85
N VAL A 460 -8.31 28.35 -10.44
CA VAL A 460 -8.62 27.10 -9.74
C VAL A 460 -7.54 26.09 -10.10
N TRP A 461 -6.78 25.63 -9.11
CA TRP A 461 -5.73 24.65 -9.35
C TRP A 461 -6.34 23.32 -9.80
N LEU A 462 -5.74 22.71 -10.83
CA LEU A 462 -6.19 21.43 -11.36
C LEU A 462 -5.14 20.34 -11.20
N ALA A 463 -3.87 20.68 -11.46
CA ALA A 463 -2.78 19.70 -11.48
C ALA A 463 -1.40 20.37 -11.45
N ARG A 464 -0.36 19.54 -11.27
CA ARG A 464 1.02 19.89 -11.65
C ARG A 464 1.43 19.07 -12.86
N VAL A 465 2.08 19.70 -13.82
CA VAL A 465 2.69 19.09 -14.99
C VAL A 465 4.19 19.32 -14.98
N ASP A 466 4.92 18.79 -15.96
CA ASP A 466 6.34 19.12 -16.09
C ASP A 466 6.54 20.63 -16.32
N ALA A 467 7.49 21.24 -15.60
CA ALA A 467 7.76 22.68 -15.71
C ALA A 467 8.22 23.07 -17.13
N GLY A 468 8.77 22.15 -17.92
CA GLY A 468 9.12 22.35 -19.32
C GLY A 468 7.93 22.80 -20.18
N PHE A 469 6.71 22.38 -19.85
CA PHE A 469 5.51 22.79 -20.58
C PHE A 469 5.23 24.29 -20.47
N HIS A 470 5.74 24.97 -19.44
CA HIS A 470 5.66 26.43 -19.38
C HIS A 470 6.41 27.09 -20.54
N ALA A 471 7.61 26.58 -20.84
CA ALA A 471 8.41 27.04 -21.96
C ALA A 471 7.77 26.65 -23.29
N ASP A 472 7.11 25.49 -23.33
CA ASP A 472 6.50 24.98 -24.54
C ASP A 472 5.08 24.42 -24.35
N LEU A 473 4.07 25.27 -24.55
CA LEU A 473 2.68 24.92 -24.24
C LEU A 473 2.08 23.87 -25.18
N HIS A 474 2.56 23.74 -26.41
CA HIS A 474 1.89 22.88 -27.39
C HIS A 474 2.11 21.38 -27.07
N THR A 475 3.23 21.04 -26.43
CA THR A 475 3.52 19.69 -25.90
C THR A 475 2.57 19.29 -24.76
N LEU A 476 1.96 20.25 -24.08
CA LEU A 476 0.83 20.02 -23.17
C LEU A 476 -0.51 20.02 -23.92
N ALA A 477 -0.74 21.01 -24.77
CA ALA A 477 -2.03 21.24 -25.42
C ALA A 477 -2.42 20.15 -26.43
N TYR A 478 -1.46 19.44 -27.00
CA TYR A 478 -1.72 18.38 -28.00
C TYR A 478 -1.11 17.04 -27.58
N ALA A 479 -0.87 16.85 -26.29
CA ALA A 479 -0.24 15.64 -25.76
C ALA A 479 -0.99 14.37 -26.16
N SER A 480 -2.32 14.40 -26.24
CA SER A 480 -3.14 13.26 -26.65
C SER A 480 -2.94 12.84 -28.10
N SER A 481 -2.37 13.72 -28.94
CA SER A 481 -2.04 13.41 -30.33
C SER A 481 -0.77 12.54 -30.44
N VAL A 482 0.08 12.52 -29.41
CA VAL A 482 1.31 11.71 -29.36
C VAL A 482 0.96 10.28 -28.94
N THR A 483 0.57 9.45 -29.90
CA THR A 483 0.21 8.05 -29.67
C THR A 483 1.43 7.13 -29.58
N SER A 484 1.25 5.88 -29.16
CA SER A 484 2.31 4.86 -29.14
C SER A 484 2.99 4.66 -30.50
N GLU A 485 2.26 4.86 -31.60
CA GLU A 485 2.78 4.81 -32.96
C GLU A 485 3.74 5.98 -33.23
N ILE A 486 3.37 7.20 -32.81
CA ILE A 486 4.21 8.39 -32.95
C ILE A 486 5.49 8.24 -32.11
N VAL A 487 5.37 7.77 -30.87
CA VAL A 487 6.53 7.45 -30.00
C VAL A 487 7.44 6.43 -30.69
N SER A 488 6.88 5.40 -31.31
CA SER A 488 7.65 4.38 -32.03
C SER A 488 8.36 4.93 -33.27
N ILE A 489 7.73 5.87 -33.99
CA ILE A 489 8.33 6.56 -35.13
C ILE A 489 9.56 7.33 -34.68
N ASP A 490 9.43 8.18 -33.65
CA ASP A 490 10.55 8.97 -33.15
C ASP A 490 11.65 8.08 -32.56
N GLN A 491 11.31 7.08 -31.76
CA GLN A 491 12.28 6.13 -31.22
C GLN A 491 13.08 5.41 -32.33
N THR A 492 12.43 5.07 -33.44
CA THR A 492 13.07 4.36 -34.56
C THR A 492 13.94 5.28 -35.41
N LEU A 493 13.44 6.49 -35.68
CA LEU A 493 14.09 7.43 -36.60
C LEU A 493 15.08 8.36 -35.89
N ALA A 494 14.96 8.49 -34.57
CA ALA A 494 15.68 9.43 -33.71
C ALA A 494 15.62 10.86 -34.26
N LEU A 495 14.42 11.43 -34.38
CA LEU A 495 14.20 12.72 -35.03
C LEU A 495 14.68 13.87 -34.14
N THR A 496 15.02 14.99 -34.76
CA THR A 496 15.52 16.20 -34.11
C THR A 496 15.12 17.43 -34.92
N THR A 497 14.79 18.52 -34.23
CA THR A 497 14.56 19.82 -34.87
C THR A 497 15.88 20.39 -35.38
N HIS A 498 15.90 20.85 -36.63
CA HIS A 498 17.08 21.49 -37.22
C HIS A 498 16.95 23.01 -37.10
N THR A 499 18.00 23.70 -36.66
CA THR A 499 18.03 25.15 -36.36
C THR A 499 17.59 26.13 -37.46
N ASN A 500 17.36 25.64 -38.69
CA ASN A 500 16.96 26.43 -39.84
C ASN A 500 15.60 26.03 -40.45
N ASN A 501 14.84 25.08 -39.82
CA ASN A 501 13.50 24.60 -40.20
C ASN A 501 13.09 24.99 -41.63
N SER A 502 13.78 24.45 -42.63
CA SER A 502 13.71 24.97 -43.99
C SER A 502 12.33 24.73 -44.55
N LEU A 503 11.46 25.74 -44.52
CA LEU A 503 10.11 25.63 -45.04
C LEU A 503 10.15 25.65 -46.57
N ASN A 504 9.43 24.71 -47.19
CA ASN A 504 9.10 24.71 -48.61
C ASN A 504 10.32 24.66 -49.57
N TRP A 505 11.40 24.00 -49.18
CA TRP A 505 12.58 23.85 -50.05
C TRP A 505 12.26 23.15 -51.38
N GLY A 506 11.35 22.19 -51.36
CA GLY A 506 10.90 21.39 -52.50
C GLY A 506 9.61 21.83 -53.17
N GLY A 507 8.98 22.91 -52.71
CA GLY A 507 7.76 23.46 -53.33
C GLY A 507 6.45 22.80 -52.88
N LEU A 508 6.44 22.01 -51.81
CA LEU A 508 5.24 21.32 -51.27
C LEU A 508 4.70 21.95 -49.98
N ASN A 509 5.21 23.12 -49.59
CA ASN A 509 5.04 23.72 -48.27
C ASN A 509 5.48 22.76 -47.14
N GLU A 510 6.48 21.93 -47.38
CA GLU A 510 6.94 20.95 -46.40
C GLU A 510 7.89 21.55 -45.36
N LYS A 511 7.83 21.04 -44.13
CA LYS A 511 8.81 21.34 -43.06
C LYS A 511 9.79 20.19 -42.95
N TRP A 512 11.07 20.52 -42.79
CA TRP A 512 12.16 19.53 -42.79
C TRP A 512 12.65 19.22 -41.38
N ILE A 513 12.89 17.94 -41.14
CA ILE A 513 13.29 17.35 -39.85
C ILE A 513 14.53 16.49 -40.10
N LEU A 514 15.44 16.41 -39.14
CA LEU A 514 16.69 15.64 -39.28
C LEU A 514 16.71 14.52 -38.25
N SER A 515 17.25 13.35 -38.57
CA SER A 515 17.60 12.37 -37.54
C SER A 515 18.97 12.65 -36.91
N GLN A 516 19.22 12.07 -35.73
CA GLN A 516 20.56 12.03 -35.12
C GLN A 516 21.63 11.41 -36.03
N SER A 517 21.24 10.56 -36.98
CA SER A 517 22.12 9.98 -38.00
C SER A 517 22.34 10.84 -39.25
N ASN A 518 21.90 12.11 -39.23
CA ASN A 518 21.92 13.06 -40.36
C ASN A 518 21.09 12.62 -41.58
N GLN A 519 20.07 11.79 -41.38
CA GLN A 519 19.09 11.45 -42.42
C GLN A 519 17.98 12.50 -42.42
N TRP A 520 17.65 13.05 -43.60
CA TRP A 520 16.59 14.05 -43.73
C TRP A 520 15.22 13.42 -43.93
N TYR A 521 14.25 14.04 -43.27
CA TYR A 521 12.82 13.78 -43.38
C TYR A 521 12.08 15.10 -43.63
N TYR A 522 10.85 15.02 -44.11
CA TYR A 522 9.98 16.19 -44.16
C TYR A 522 8.51 15.80 -43.96
N ILE A 523 7.75 16.74 -43.42
CA ILE A 523 6.30 16.64 -43.23
C ILE A 523 5.57 17.67 -44.11
N THR A 524 4.52 17.23 -44.79
CA THR A 524 3.65 18.10 -45.61
C THR A 524 2.47 18.66 -44.82
N PRO A 525 1.79 19.74 -45.28
CA PRO A 525 0.62 20.28 -44.59
C PRO A 525 -0.51 19.28 -44.35
N ALA A 526 -0.65 18.28 -45.23
CA ALA A 526 -1.65 17.22 -45.10
C ALA A 526 -1.17 16.03 -44.24
N GLY A 527 -0.13 16.20 -43.41
CA GLY A 527 0.31 15.18 -42.45
C GLY A 527 1.23 14.08 -42.99
N GLY A 528 1.51 14.04 -44.30
CA GLY A 528 2.43 13.04 -44.84
C GLY A 528 3.88 13.24 -44.36
N LEU A 529 4.44 12.24 -43.65
CA LEU A 529 5.83 12.19 -43.18
C LEU A 529 6.68 11.32 -44.11
N TYR A 530 7.76 11.88 -44.66
CA TYR A 530 8.56 11.25 -45.70
C TYR A 530 10.05 11.23 -45.36
N GLN A 531 10.72 10.12 -45.65
CA GLN A 531 12.19 10.06 -45.72
C GLN A 531 12.66 10.59 -47.08
N TRP A 532 13.64 11.49 -47.08
CA TRP A 532 14.24 12.02 -48.30
C TRP A 532 15.44 11.18 -48.75
N ASN A 533 15.41 10.69 -49.99
CA ASN A 533 16.44 9.79 -50.54
C ASN A 533 17.45 10.53 -51.43
N GLY A 534 17.59 11.84 -51.26
CA GLY A 534 18.54 12.68 -52.00
C GLY A 534 18.00 13.23 -53.33
N GLY A 535 18.48 14.41 -53.72
CA GLY A 535 18.07 15.08 -54.95
C GLY A 535 16.75 15.83 -54.79
N SER A 536 15.71 15.42 -55.53
CA SER A 536 14.39 16.09 -55.51
C SER A 536 13.52 15.58 -54.36
N VAL A 537 12.59 16.41 -53.86
CA VAL A 537 11.56 15.96 -52.90
C VAL A 537 10.70 14.79 -53.40
N ASN A 538 10.61 14.58 -54.72
CA ASN A 538 9.90 13.42 -55.27
C ASN A 538 10.66 12.10 -55.08
N ASN A 539 11.96 12.14 -54.78
CA ASN A 539 12.74 10.95 -54.43
C ASN A 539 12.62 10.70 -52.93
N ARG A 540 11.49 10.10 -52.55
CA ARG A 540 11.06 9.95 -51.15
C ARG A 540 10.47 8.58 -50.87
N THR A 541 10.47 8.21 -49.59
CA THR A 541 9.72 7.07 -49.06
C THR A 541 8.70 7.61 -48.05
N LEU A 542 7.41 7.25 -48.17
CA LEU A 542 6.42 7.57 -47.14
C LEU A 542 6.71 6.70 -45.92
N ILE A 543 6.89 7.35 -44.77
CA ILE A 543 7.00 6.67 -43.48
C ILE A 543 5.61 6.43 -42.92
N ASP A 544 4.84 7.51 -42.76
CA ASP A 544 3.47 7.45 -42.27
C ASP A 544 2.67 8.70 -42.64
N THR A 545 1.36 8.69 -42.39
CA THR A 545 0.49 9.87 -42.43
C THR A 545 0.04 10.20 -41.02
N VAL A 546 0.55 11.31 -40.47
CA VAL A 546 0.25 11.77 -39.11
C VAL A 546 -0.78 12.91 -39.14
N ASP A 547 -1.28 13.30 -37.98
CA ASP A 547 -2.21 14.44 -37.86
C ASP A 547 -1.56 15.77 -38.30
N GLU A 548 -2.36 16.72 -38.80
CA GLU A 548 -1.90 18.04 -39.25
C GLU A 548 -1.27 18.87 -38.10
N VAL A 549 -1.55 18.54 -36.84
CA VAL A 549 -0.93 19.17 -35.66
C VAL A 549 0.60 19.02 -35.67
N PHE A 550 1.14 17.89 -36.14
CA PHE A 550 2.58 17.65 -36.24
C PHE A 550 3.24 18.47 -37.35
N TYR A 551 2.48 18.88 -38.36
CA TYR A 551 2.95 19.86 -39.33
C TYR A 551 2.99 21.25 -38.69
N SER A 552 2.03 21.60 -37.84
CA SER A 552 2.01 22.89 -37.14
C SER A 552 3.15 23.00 -36.12
N TYR A 553 3.35 21.96 -35.31
CA TYR A 553 4.31 21.86 -34.22
C TYR A 553 5.16 20.59 -34.40
N THR A 554 6.34 20.75 -34.99
CA THR A 554 7.21 19.61 -35.37
C THR A 554 7.95 18.99 -34.19
N ASP A 555 8.14 19.77 -33.13
CA ASP A 555 8.57 19.40 -31.78
C ASP A 555 7.75 18.26 -31.18
N LEU A 556 6.41 18.28 -31.34
CA LEU A 556 5.55 17.16 -30.94
C LEU A 556 5.98 15.81 -31.55
N LEU A 557 6.61 15.84 -32.72
CA LEU A 557 7.11 14.65 -33.40
C LEU A 557 8.56 14.32 -33.04
N THR A 558 9.41 15.32 -32.77
CA THR A 558 10.84 15.10 -32.46
C THR A 558 11.13 14.83 -30.99
N ASP A 559 10.17 15.16 -30.13
CA ASP A 559 10.31 15.02 -28.69
C ASP A 559 9.33 13.96 -28.16
N ALA A 560 8.74 13.15 -29.05
CA ALA A 560 7.73 12.14 -28.72
C ALA A 560 8.30 10.98 -27.88
N TYR A 561 9.58 10.63 -28.06
CA TYR A 561 10.25 9.59 -27.28
C TYR A 561 11.06 10.11 -26.08
N ALA A 562 11.29 11.42 -26.01
CA ALA A 562 12.08 12.07 -24.96
C ALA A 562 11.33 12.09 -23.63
#